data_AF-A0A2J7Z3B1-F1
#
_entry.id   AF-A0A2J7Z3B1-F1
#
_cell.length_a   1.000
_cell.length_b   1.000
_cell.length_c   1.000
_cell.angle_alpha   90.00
_cell.angle_beta   90.00
_cell.angle_gamma   90.00
#
_symmetry.space_group_name_H-M   'P 1'
#
loop_
_entity.id
_entity.type
_entity.pdbx_description
1 polymer ?
#
loop_
_entity_poly.entity_id
_entity_poly.type
_entity_poly.pdbx_seq_one_letter_code
_entity_poly.pdbx_strand_id
1 'polypeptide(L)'
;MTTELPDTAVDKARDEIVRVGTSLFNRGYVHASAGNISARVGDGHLITPTDAALGFLDRHRLALVDANGERIAGDRASKTLTLHRRVYEADPTARFIIHTHSTHLVALWIAPIMISWGLVSAAFMFVTDEATFYVLRFLLGAAEAGFYPGVILYCTEKAVVERAGADDTAHQTVRSRVRDAFREPRVWLMCLIYFCFVMGQYALTFWMPSFVESTGIEGNFAIGVLSAVPFLAALVVMNPFGRSADRRRERRWRLVIPSLMGAVGFSPAAVRNGSTALSLTALSVAAAGVLTCAPLFWSLPTTFLGGTAAAAGLAIINSVGNLAGFVSPYMIGAIKDATGSASIPMYVLAFTLVAGAAAVLTTNKHVVNR
;
A
#
# COMPACT_ATOMS: atom_id res chain seq x y z
N MET A 1 -16.49 37.19 33.70
CA MET A 1 -15.15 37.55 34.21
C MET A 1 -14.16 36.60 33.56
N THR A 2 -13.70 36.97 32.38
CA THR A 2 -12.71 36.22 31.59
C THR A 2 -11.35 36.44 32.24
N THR A 3 -10.84 35.45 32.97
CA THR A 3 -9.48 35.44 33.49
C THR A 3 -8.50 35.32 32.31
N GLU A 4 -8.04 36.46 31.81
CA GLU A 4 -6.84 36.51 30.98
C GLU A 4 -5.69 35.90 31.79
N LEU A 5 -5.18 34.76 31.33
CA LEU A 5 -3.97 34.18 31.90
C LEU A 5 -2.81 35.13 31.61
N PRO A 6 -1.89 35.35 32.56
CA PRO A 6 -0.69 36.11 32.27
C PRO A 6 0.10 35.39 31.17
N ASP A 7 0.45 36.09 30.08
CA ASP A 7 1.17 35.60 28.88
C ASP A 7 2.28 34.58 29.19
N THR A 8 2.94 34.74 30.34
CA THR A 8 3.96 33.84 30.90
C THR A 8 3.56 32.35 31.00
N ALA A 9 2.30 32.02 31.30
CA ALA A 9 1.85 30.63 31.44
C ALA A 9 1.65 29.97 30.07
N VAL A 10 1.12 30.72 29.11
CA VAL A 10 0.98 30.31 27.72
C VAL A 10 2.37 30.10 27.11
N ASP A 11 3.29 31.04 27.34
CA ASP A 11 4.66 30.95 26.83
C ASP A 11 5.42 29.75 27.39
N LYS A 12 5.32 29.48 28.69
CA LYS A 12 5.91 28.27 29.30
C LYS A 12 5.34 26.99 28.68
N ALA A 13 4.03 26.95 28.42
CA ALA A 13 3.41 25.79 27.77
C ALA A 13 3.88 25.65 26.31
N ARG A 14 4.07 26.75 25.57
CA ARG A 14 4.62 26.73 24.21
C ARG A 14 6.03 26.12 24.20
N ASP A 15 6.90 26.60 25.09
CA ASP A 15 8.28 26.11 25.20
C ASP A 15 8.33 24.63 25.57
N GLU A 16 7.46 24.19 26.49
CA GLU A 16 7.41 22.79 26.91
C GLU A 16 6.90 21.86 25.80
N ILE A 17 5.89 22.27 25.03
CA ILE A 17 5.42 21.51 23.85
C ILE A 17 6.56 21.34 22.84
N VAL A 18 7.28 22.41 22.52
CA VAL A 18 8.41 22.35 21.57
C VAL A 18 9.50 21.42 22.11
N ARG A 19 9.91 21.60 23.37
CA ARG A 19 10.94 20.77 24.02
C ARG A 19 10.60 19.28 23.99
N VAL A 20 9.37 18.93 24.35
CA VAL A 20 8.89 17.53 24.36
C VAL A 20 8.80 16.99 22.93
N GLY A 21 8.25 17.76 21.99
CA GLY A 21 8.18 17.39 20.57
C GLY A 21 9.55 17.05 19.99
N THR A 22 10.54 17.94 20.20
CA THR A 22 11.93 17.72 19.79
C THR A 22 12.55 16.50 20.48
N SER A 23 12.30 16.31 21.78
CA SER A 23 12.80 15.13 22.49
C SER A 23 12.20 13.82 21.98
N LEU A 24 10.91 13.77 21.65
CA LEU A 24 10.27 12.57 21.12
C LEU A 24 10.80 12.24 19.72
N PHE A 25 11.02 13.26 18.90
CA PHE A 25 11.60 13.11 17.57
C PHE A 25 13.04 12.60 17.62
N ASN A 26 13.89 13.22 18.45
CA ASN A 26 15.31 12.81 18.59
C ASN A 26 15.48 11.40 19.16
N ARG A 27 14.49 10.91 19.92
CA ARG A 27 14.48 9.52 20.44
C ARG A 27 13.88 8.52 19.45
N GLY A 28 13.40 8.96 18.29
CA GLY A 28 12.78 8.10 17.28
C GLY A 28 11.39 7.59 17.65
N TYR A 29 10.67 8.25 18.56
CA TYR A 29 9.32 7.83 18.94
C TYR A 29 8.24 8.41 18.03
N VAL A 30 8.52 9.52 17.35
CA VAL A 30 7.63 10.19 16.40
C VAL A 30 8.44 10.67 15.21
N HIS A 31 7.86 10.59 14.01
CA HIS A 31 8.53 10.95 12.76
C HIS A 31 7.59 11.80 11.90
N ALA A 32 8.12 12.71 11.09
CA ALA A 32 7.30 13.62 10.28
C ALA A 32 6.22 14.33 11.13
N SER A 33 4.99 14.43 10.62
CA SER A 33 3.80 14.96 11.31
C SER A 33 3.03 13.90 12.11
N ALA A 34 3.68 12.80 12.52
CA ALA A 34 3.05 11.69 13.22
C ALA A 34 2.81 12.02 14.70
N GLY A 35 1.61 12.52 14.99
CA GLY A 35 1.18 12.86 16.34
C GLY A 35 0.95 14.35 16.57
N ASN A 36 0.53 14.67 17.77
CA ASN A 36 0.20 16.01 18.21
C ASN A 36 0.29 16.11 19.73
N ILE A 37 0.59 17.30 20.19
CA ILE A 37 0.75 17.61 21.60
C ILE A 37 -0.19 18.78 21.92
N SER A 38 -0.90 18.69 23.05
CA SER A 38 -1.63 19.82 23.59
C SER A 38 -1.30 20.07 25.05
N ALA A 39 -1.52 21.30 25.48
CA ALA A 39 -1.49 21.74 26.86
C ALA A 39 -2.80 22.44 27.19
N ARG A 40 -3.35 22.21 28.39
CA ARG A 40 -4.42 23.03 28.94
C ARG A 40 -3.82 24.33 29.45
N VAL A 41 -4.40 25.45 29.05
CA VAL A 41 -3.92 26.78 29.42
C VAL A 41 -5.14 27.63 29.81
N GLY A 42 -5.36 27.75 31.13
CA GLY A 42 -6.57 28.29 31.76
C GLY A 42 -7.82 27.62 31.21
N ASP A 43 -8.76 28.43 30.67
CA ASP A 43 -10.02 27.91 30.12
C ASP A 43 -9.87 27.35 28.69
N GLY A 44 -8.72 27.60 28.05
CA GLY A 44 -8.42 27.18 26.69
C GLY A 44 -7.36 26.08 26.60
N HIS A 45 -6.92 25.83 25.37
CA HIS A 45 -5.90 24.82 25.07
C HIS A 45 -4.89 25.36 24.05
N LEU A 46 -3.63 24.99 24.24
CA LEU A 46 -2.60 25.13 23.24
C LEU A 46 -2.43 23.79 22.55
N ILE A 47 -2.40 23.74 21.21
CA ILE A 47 -2.23 22.48 20.47
C ILE A 47 -1.31 22.68 19.27
N THR A 48 -0.55 21.65 18.93
CA THR A 48 0.25 21.62 17.72
C THR A 48 -0.62 21.84 16.47
N PRO A 49 -0.15 22.59 15.46
CA PRO A 49 -0.89 22.80 14.23
C PRO A 49 -1.14 21.51 13.46
N THR A 50 -2.14 21.53 12.58
CA THR A 50 -2.35 20.46 11.61
C THR A 50 -1.10 20.28 10.74
N ASP A 51 -0.68 19.03 10.52
CA ASP A 51 0.47 18.64 9.69
C ASP A 51 1.85 19.14 10.19
N ALA A 52 1.95 19.61 11.44
CA ALA A 52 3.21 20.05 12.02
C ALA A 52 4.11 18.87 12.40
N ALA A 53 5.40 18.96 12.09
CA ALA A 53 6.40 17.98 12.52
C ALA A 53 6.89 18.29 13.94
N LEU A 54 6.73 17.33 14.87
CA LEU A 54 7.04 17.54 16.29
C LEU A 54 8.52 17.90 16.55
N GLY A 55 9.43 17.45 15.69
CA GLY A 55 10.86 17.76 15.78
C GLY A 55 11.22 19.22 15.51
N PHE A 56 10.40 19.92 14.71
CA PHE A 56 10.69 21.25 14.14
C PHE A 56 9.59 22.27 14.47
N LEU A 57 8.97 22.13 15.64
CA LEU A 57 7.89 23.03 16.06
C LEU A 57 8.40 24.45 16.33
N ASP A 58 7.73 25.42 15.75
CA ASP A 58 7.87 26.82 16.12
C ASP A 58 6.85 27.18 17.21
N ARG A 59 7.35 27.67 18.35
CA ARG A 59 6.53 28.08 19.50
C ARG A 59 5.44 29.07 19.12
N HIS A 60 5.67 29.98 18.17
CA HIS A 60 4.71 31.02 17.79
C HIS A 60 3.59 30.49 16.88
N ARG A 61 3.84 29.37 16.20
CA ARG A 61 2.86 28.74 15.30
C ARG A 61 1.87 27.86 16.05
N LEU A 62 2.13 27.46 17.29
CA LEU A 62 1.19 26.66 18.09
C LEU A 62 -0.17 27.35 18.20
N ALA A 63 -1.22 26.57 17.96
CA ALA A 63 -2.59 27.05 17.91
C ALA A 63 -3.13 27.20 19.33
N LEU A 64 -3.50 28.42 19.71
CA LEU A 64 -4.24 28.70 20.93
C LEU A 64 -5.73 28.67 20.60
N VAL A 65 -6.50 27.87 21.33
CA VAL A 65 -7.95 27.73 21.17
C VAL A 65 -8.66 28.00 22.49
N ASP A 66 -9.88 28.51 22.42
CA ASP A 66 -10.73 28.73 23.58
C ASP A 66 -11.32 27.41 24.14
N ALA A 67 -12.18 27.53 25.14
CA ALA A 67 -12.91 26.41 25.74
C ALA A 67 -13.79 25.66 24.72
N ASN A 68 -14.29 26.37 23.70
CA ASN A 68 -15.15 25.86 22.63
C ASN A 68 -14.35 25.27 21.46
N GLY A 69 -13.02 25.38 21.47
CA GLY A 69 -12.13 24.93 20.42
C GLY A 69 -12.01 25.90 19.23
N GLU A 70 -12.52 27.12 19.37
CA GLU A 70 -12.32 28.18 18.39
C GLU A 70 -10.90 28.77 18.51
N ARG A 71 -10.27 29.01 17.36
CA ARG A 71 -8.89 29.48 17.32
C ARG A 71 -8.81 30.95 17.70
N ILE A 72 -8.05 31.23 18.75
CA ILE A 72 -7.71 32.57 19.23
C ILE A 72 -6.44 33.09 18.53
N ALA A 73 -5.38 32.27 18.47
CA ALA A 73 -4.08 32.69 17.92
C ALA A 73 -3.27 31.51 17.33
N GLY A 74 -2.23 31.82 16.56
CA GLY A 74 -1.37 30.82 15.91
C GLY A 74 -1.99 30.20 14.66
N ASP A 75 -1.40 29.08 14.21
CA ASP A 75 -1.84 28.38 13.01
C ASP A 75 -3.15 27.59 13.24
N ARG A 76 -3.60 26.90 12.21
CA ARG A 76 -4.77 26.03 12.31
C ARG A 76 -4.49 24.86 13.27
N ALA A 77 -5.29 24.76 14.33
CA ALA A 77 -5.27 23.66 15.29
C ALA A 77 -5.36 22.27 14.62
N SER A 78 -4.76 21.26 15.25
CA SER A 78 -4.85 19.86 14.80
C SER A 78 -6.29 19.39 14.64
N LYS A 79 -6.53 18.50 13.66
CA LYS A 79 -7.81 17.81 13.48
C LYS A 79 -8.21 16.95 14.69
N THR A 80 -7.24 16.57 15.52
CA THR A 80 -7.46 15.80 16.75
C THR A 80 -7.89 16.65 17.95
N LEU A 81 -8.05 17.98 17.78
CA LEU A 81 -8.45 18.86 18.88
C LEU A 81 -9.70 18.38 19.62
N THR A 82 -10.71 17.89 18.90
CA THR A 82 -11.93 17.35 19.50
C THR A 82 -11.65 16.15 20.41
N LEU A 83 -10.71 15.28 20.02
CA LEU A 83 -10.27 14.16 20.85
C LEU A 83 -9.59 14.67 22.13
N HIS A 84 -8.67 15.63 22.00
CA HIS A 84 -7.93 16.18 23.14
C HIS A 84 -8.86 16.86 24.14
N ARG A 85 -9.83 17.65 23.65
CA ARG A 85 -10.84 18.29 24.50
C ARG A 85 -11.67 17.28 25.28
N ARG A 86 -12.12 16.19 24.64
CA ARG A 86 -12.85 15.12 25.34
C ARG A 86 -12.01 14.42 26.41
N VAL A 87 -10.71 14.24 26.17
CA VAL A 87 -9.78 13.70 27.18
C VAL A 87 -9.64 14.67 28.34
N TYR A 88 -9.49 15.97 28.08
CA TYR A 88 -9.46 17.00 29.11
C TYR A 88 -10.78 17.15 29.88
N GLU A 89 -11.93 16.91 29.24
CA GLU A 89 -13.23 16.88 29.90
C GLU A 89 -13.38 15.63 30.79
N ALA A 90 -12.89 14.48 30.32
CA ALA A 90 -12.94 13.21 31.06
C ALA A 90 -11.95 13.17 32.23
N ASP A 91 -10.79 13.81 32.09
CA ASP A 91 -9.78 13.95 33.13
C ASP A 91 -9.43 15.43 33.37
N PRO A 92 -10.09 16.08 34.35
CA PRO A 92 -9.81 17.46 34.71
C PRO A 92 -8.38 17.69 35.22
N THR A 93 -7.68 16.65 35.69
CA THR A 93 -6.31 16.74 36.20
C THR A 93 -5.27 16.75 35.08
N ALA A 94 -5.65 16.32 33.88
CA ALA A 94 -4.77 16.30 32.72
C ALA A 94 -4.37 17.73 32.33
N ARG A 95 -3.05 17.97 32.29
CA ARG A 95 -2.44 19.24 31.87
C ARG A 95 -1.85 19.17 30.47
N PHE A 96 -1.26 18.05 30.10
CA PHE A 96 -0.71 17.81 28.77
C PHE A 96 -1.27 16.52 28.20
N ILE A 97 -1.49 16.50 26.89
CA ILE A 97 -1.82 15.29 26.15
C ILE A 97 -0.79 15.13 25.05
N ILE A 98 -0.13 13.99 25.05
CA ILE A 98 0.80 13.59 24.00
C ILE A 98 0.13 12.46 23.24
N HIS A 99 -0.28 12.73 22.00
CA HIS A 99 -0.88 11.77 21.11
C HIS A 99 0.13 11.42 20.01
N THR A 100 0.69 10.21 20.05
CA THR A 100 1.67 9.76 19.05
C THR A 100 1.07 8.73 18.11
N HIS A 101 1.48 8.77 16.84
CA HIS A 101 1.16 7.72 15.87
C HIS A 101 2.43 6.88 15.71
N SER A 102 2.58 5.86 16.55
CA SER A 102 3.82 5.08 16.61
C SER A 102 3.99 4.17 15.38
N THR A 103 5.04 4.42 14.60
CA THR A 103 5.54 3.54 13.52
C THR A 103 5.75 2.11 13.99
N HIS A 104 6.20 1.94 15.24
CA HIS A 104 6.49 0.64 15.83
C HIS A 104 5.22 -0.17 16.07
N LEU A 105 4.12 0.48 16.47
CA LEU A 105 2.83 -0.19 16.59
C LEU A 105 2.35 -0.66 15.21
N VAL A 106 2.49 0.15 14.17
CA VAL A 106 2.15 -0.26 12.79
C VAL A 106 2.95 -1.50 12.39
N ALA A 107 4.25 -1.55 12.69
CA ALA A 107 5.09 -2.72 12.41
C ALA A 107 4.63 -3.98 13.16
N LEU A 108 4.24 -3.84 14.43
CA LEU A 108 3.71 -4.95 15.24
C LEU A 108 2.41 -5.52 14.66
N TRP A 109 1.58 -4.69 14.02
CA TRP A 109 0.34 -5.14 13.38
C TRP A 109 0.54 -5.88 12.05
N ILE A 110 1.69 -5.72 11.38
CA ILE A 110 1.99 -6.45 10.13
C ILE A 110 2.06 -7.96 10.39
N ALA A 111 2.64 -8.39 11.51
CA ALA A 111 2.80 -9.82 11.80
C ALA A 111 1.45 -10.56 12.01
N PRO A 112 0.50 -10.08 12.86
CA PRO A 112 -0.83 -10.67 12.95
C PRO A 112 -1.60 -10.70 11.63
N ILE A 113 -1.45 -9.66 10.79
CA ILE A 113 -2.04 -9.63 9.44
C ILE A 113 -1.49 -10.76 8.56
N MET A 114 -0.17 -10.94 8.55
CA MET A 114 0.46 -12.03 7.78
C MET A 114 0.08 -13.41 8.31
N ILE A 115 -0.02 -13.57 9.63
CA ILE A 115 -0.45 -14.82 10.27
C ILE A 115 -1.91 -15.13 9.91
N SER A 116 -2.82 -14.16 10.06
CA SER A 116 -4.23 -14.37 9.73
C SER A 116 -4.42 -14.66 8.25
N TRP A 117 -3.71 -13.95 7.37
CA TRP A 117 -3.72 -14.20 5.93
C TRP A 117 -3.20 -15.61 5.59
N GLY A 118 -2.11 -16.04 6.22
CA GLY A 118 -1.57 -17.40 6.04
C GLY A 118 -2.50 -18.50 6.56
N LEU A 119 -3.14 -18.29 7.71
CA LEU A 119 -4.11 -19.23 8.29
C LEU A 119 -5.37 -19.36 7.42
N VAL A 120 -5.93 -18.24 6.96
CA VAL A 120 -7.08 -18.25 6.05
C VAL A 120 -6.71 -18.90 4.71
N SER A 121 -5.49 -18.65 4.20
CA SER A 121 -4.98 -19.33 3.00
C SER A 121 -4.88 -20.84 3.18
N ALA A 122 -4.36 -21.31 4.33
CA ALA A 122 -4.29 -22.74 4.64
C ALA A 122 -5.69 -23.36 4.75
N ALA A 123 -6.68 -22.62 5.27
CA ALA A 123 -8.05 -23.10 5.39
C ALA A 123 -8.72 -23.44 4.04
N PHE A 124 -8.22 -22.91 2.91
CA PHE A 124 -8.71 -23.29 1.58
C PHE A 124 -8.57 -24.80 1.29
N MET A 125 -7.67 -25.51 1.99
CA MET A 125 -7.54 -26.97 1.81
C MET A 125 -8.78 -27.76 2.24
N PHE A 126 -9.66 -27.16 3.05
CA PHE A 126 -10.89 -27.80 3.56
C PHE A 126 -12.14 -27.36 2.79
N VAL A 127 -11.99 -26.62 1.69
CA VAL A 127 -13.13 -26.17 0.86
C VAL A 127 -13.73 -27.37 0.11
N THR A 128 -15.00 -27.64 0.37
CA THR A 128 -15.76 -28.72 -0.28
C THR A 128 -16.96 -28.23 -1.10
N ASP A 129 -17.39 -26.97 -0.88
CA ASP A 129 -18.58 -26.39 -1.49
C ASP A 129 -18.37 -24.90 -1.85
N GLU A 130 -19.22 -24.38 -2.73
CA GLU A 130 -19.13 -23.01 -3.24
C GLU A 130 -19.31 -21.95 -2.14
N ALA A 131 -20.18 -22.19 -1.16
CA ALA A 131 -20.44 -21.21 -0.11
C ALA A 131 -19.20 -21.03 0.79
N THR A 132 -18.58 -22.14 1.20
CA THR A 132 -17.32 -22.13 1.95
C THR A 132 -16.20 -21.45 1.17
N PHE A 133 -16.12 -21.68 -0.15
CA PHE A 133 -15.17 -20.98 -1.03
C PHE A 133 -15.37 -19.46 -0.99
N TYR A 134 -16.61 -18.96 -1.16
CA TYR A 134 -16.88 -17.52 -1.17
C TYR A 134 -16.63 -16.87 0.19
N VAL A 135 -16.98 -17.55 1.29
CA VAL A 135 -16.72 -17.05 2.66
C VAL A 135 -15.23 -16.91 2.91
N LEU A 136 -14.43 -17.95 2.60
CA LEU A 136 -12.98 -17.88 2.77
C LEU A 136 -12.35 -16.82 1.85
N ARG A 137 -12.89 -16.62 0.63
CA ARG A 137 -12.45 -15.55 -0.28
C ARG A 137 -12.65 -14.16 0.34
N PHE A 138 -13.80 -13.93 0.97
CA PHE A 138 -14.09 -12.68 1.67
C PHE A 138 -13.16 -12.49 2.87
N LEU A 139 -13.01 -13.52 3.71
CA LEU A 139 -12.13 -13.46 4.88
C LEU A 139 -10.66 -13.24 4.50
N LEU A 140 -10.20 -13.84 3.40
CA LEU A 140 -8.84 -13.66 2.90
C LEU A 140 -8.60 -12.19 2.50
N GLY A 141 -9.55 -11.59 1.79
CA GLY A 141 -9.51 -10.16 1.44
C GLY A 141 -9.55 -9.24 2.66
N ALA A 142 -10.41 -9.56 3.64
CA ALA A 142 -10.50 -8.81 4.89
C ALA A 142 -9.20 -8.89 5.72
N ALA A 143 -8.58 -10.07 5.77
CA ALA A 143 -7.29 -10.27 6.43
C ALA A 143 -6.16 -9.48 5.74
N GLU A 144 -6.15 -9.42 4.41
CA GLU A 144 -5.11 -8.73 3.64
C GLU A 144 -5.25 -7.19 3.64
N ALA A 145 -6.47 -6.65 3.82
CA ALA A 145 -6.80 -5.25 3.55
C ALA A 145 -5.87 -4.23 4.24
N GLY A 146 -5.42 -4.53 5.46
CA GLY A 146 -4.54 -3.65 6.23
C GLY A 146 -3.04 -3.75 5.88
N PHE A 147 -2.62 -4.83 5.21
CA PHE A 147 -1.21 -5.11 4.96
C PHE A 147 -0.55 -4.00 4.14
N TYR A 148 -1.15 -3.68 3.00
CA TYR A 148 -0.54 -2.82 2.01
C TYR A 148 -0.38 -1.36 2.49
N PRO A 149 -1.42 -0.69 3.03
CA PRO A 149 -1.28 0.64 3.62
C PRO A 149 -0.31 0.66 4.82
N GLY A 150 -0.31 -0.40 5.64
CA GLY A 150 0.56 -0.51 6.80
C GLY A 150 2.05 -0.55 6.43
N VAL A 151 2.41 -1.35 5.43
CA VAL A 151 3.79 -1.43 4.92
C VAL A 151 4.24 -0.10 4.32
N ILE A 152 3.39 0.57 3.52
CA ILE A 152 3.74 1.89 2.96
C ILE A 152 3.97 2.90 4.09
N LEU A 153 3.06 2.99 5.06
CA LEU A 153 3.19 3.95 6.16
C LEU A 153 4.50 3.71 6.91
N TYR A 154 4.78 2.46 7.28
CA TYR A 154 6.00 2.06 7.97
C TYR A 154 7.27 2.44 7.18
N CYS A 155 7.33 2.11 5.88
CA CYS A 155 8.48 2.41 5.03
C CYS A 155 8.66 3.92 4.77
N THR A 156 7.56 4.65 4.58
CA THR A 156 7.58 6.09 4.30
C THR A 156 8.03 6.86 5.53
N GLU A 157 7.49 6.55 6.71
CA GLU A 157 7.88 7.20 7.96
C GLU A 157 9.34 6.91 8.30
N LYS A 158 9.82 5.66 8.08
CA LYS A 158 11.23 5.32 8.24
C LYS A 158 12.14 6.11 7.28
N ALA A 159 11.75 6.25 6.02
CA ALA A 159 12.51 7.02 5.04
C ALA A 159 12.58 8.53 5.36
N VAL A 160 11.56 9.09 6.03
CA VAL A 160 11.62 10.47 6.53
C VAL A 160 12.65 10.61 7.64
N VAL A 161 12.81 9.63 8.53
CA VAL A 161 13.89 9.63 9.55
C VAL A 161 15.26 9.71 8.91
N GLU A 162 15.47 8.90 7.86
CA GLU A 162 16.74 8.83 7.15
C GLU A 162 17.03 10.12 6.36
N ARG A 163 15.99 10.87 5.95
CA ARG A 163 16.12 12.12 5.17
C ARG A 163 16.06 13.39 6.00
N ALA A 164 15.55 13.36 7.23
CA ALA A 164 15.44 14.54 8.10
C ALA A 164 16.80 15.14 8.53
N GLY A 165 17.93 14.52 8.16
CA GLY A 165 19.27 15.12 8.24
C GLY A 165 19.72 15.89 6.98
N ALA A 166 18.91 15.95 5.92
CA ALA A 166 19.24 16.62 4.66
C ALA A 166 18.03 17.38 4.10
N ASP A 167 18.02 18.70 4.33
CA ASP A 167 17.14 19.73 3.78
C ASP A 167 15.63 19.62 4.05
N ASP A 168 15.20 20.59 4.86
CA ASP A 168 13.83 20.93 5.18
C ASP A 168 13.36 22.00 4.19
N THR A 169 12.53 21.66 3.21
CA THR A 169 11.59 22.59 2.55
C THR A 169 10.63 21.87 1.60
N ALA A 170 9.35 22.25 1.67
CA ALA A 170 8.28 22.02 0.70
C ALA A 170 7.54 20.66 0.72
N HIS A 171 6.75 20.43 1.78
CA HIS A 171 5.47 19.75 1.63
C HIS A 171 4.33 20.77 1.69
N GLN A 172 4.07 21.43 0.56
CA GLN A 172 2.81 22.15 0.35
C GLN A 172 1.67 21.12 0.22
N THR A 173 0.85 20.99 1.25
CA THR A 173 -0.33 20.13 1.26
C THR A 173 -1.50 20.79 0.51
N VAL A 174 -1.68 20.43 -0.76
CA VAL A 174 -2.93 20.72 -1.47
C VAL A 174 -4.04 19.88 -0.83
N ARG A 175 -5.07 20.54 -0.28
CA ARG A 175 -6.28 19.91 0.29
C ARG A 175 -6.99 19.13 -0.81
N SER A 176 -6.81 17.81 -0.85
CA SER A 176 -7.55 16.92 -1.75
C SER A 176 -8.65 16.19 -0.98
N ARG A 177 -9.90 16.36 -1.43
CA ARG A 177 -11.07 15.64 -0.89
C ARG A 177 -11.07 14.23 -1.48
N VAL A 178 -11.66 13.26 -0.76
CA VAL A 178 -11.80 11.86 -1.23
C VAL A 178 -12.41 11.78 -2.63
N ARG A 179 -13.38 12.64 -2.94
CA ARG A 179 -14.02 12.74 -4.27
C ARG A 179 -13.02 13.06 -5.39
N ASP A 180 -11.96 13.78 -5.09
CA ASP A 180 -11.00 14.22 -6.09
C ASP A 180 -10.18 13.03 -6.62
N ALA A 181 -9.99 11.99 -5.80
CA ALA A 181 -9.36 10.74 -6.22
C ALA A 181 -10.14 10.02 -7.33
N PHE A 182 -11.48 10.07 -7.30
CA PHE A 182 -12.33 9.46 -8.33
C PHE A 182 -12.30 10.21 -9.67
N ARG A 183 -11.93 11.49 -9.66
CA ARG A 183 -11.87 12.33 -10.86
C ARG A 183 -10.48 12.40 -11.49
N GLU A 184 -9.46 11.89 -10.80
CA GLU A 184 -8.07 11.95 -11.25
C GLU A 184 -7.81 10.88 -12.33
N PRO A 185 -7.52 11.26 -13.60
CA PRO A 185 -7.32 10.30 -14.68
C PRO A 185 -6.13 9.35 -14.44
N ARG A 186 -5.12 9.82 -13.69
CA ARG A 186 -3.95 9.02 -13.32
C ARG A 186 -4.33 7.84 -12.42
N VAL A 187 -5.32 7.98 -11.56
CA VAL A 187 -5.82 6.88 -10.71
C VAL A 187 -6.41 5.78 -11.58
N TRP A 188 -7.21 6.13 -12.59
CA TRP A 188 -7.80 5.14 -13.50
C TRP A 188 -6.77 4.47 -14.40
N LEU A 189 -5.73 5.18 -14.84
CA LEU A 189 -4.59 4.57 -15.52
C LEU A 189 -3.86 3.57 -14.61
N MET A 190 -3.69 3.89 -13.32
CA MET A 190 -3.13 2.96 -12.34
C MET A 190 -4.04 1.75 -12.14
N CYS A 191 -5.36 1.93 -12.10
CA CYS A 191 -6.32 0.82 -12.06
C CYS A 191 -6.14 -0.11 -13.27
N LEU A 192 -6.04 0.44 -14.49
CA LEU A 192 -5.84 -0.36 -15.71
C LEU A 192 -4.53 -1.14 -15.66
N ILE A 193 -3.42 -0.48 -15.33
CA ILE A 193 -2.10 -1.12 -15.24
C ILE A 193 -2.13 -2.24 -14.19
N TYR A 194 -2.65 -1.95 -13.00
CA TYR A 194 -2.71 -2.94 -11.91
C TYR A 194 -3.61 -4.11 -12.29
N PHE A 195 -4.78 -3.84 -12.86
CA PHE A 195 -5.71 -4.85 -13.36
C PHE A 195 -5.04 -5.79 -14.36
N CYS A 196 -4.27 -5.27 -15.32
CA CYS A 196 -3.52 -6.09 -16.28
C CYS A 196 -2.51 -7.04 -15.59
N PHE A 197 -1.77 -6.54 -14.60
CA PHE A 197 -0.77 -7.36 -13.88
C PHE A 197 -1.42 -8.38 -12.96
N VAL A 198 -2.46 -7.98 -12.23
CA VAL A 198 -3.20 -8.84 -11.31
C VAL A 198 -3.96 -9.94 -12.07
N MET A 199 -4.41 -9.68 -13.31
CA MET A 199 -5.01 -10.72 -14.17
C MET A 199 -4.02 -11.85 -14.45
N GLY A 200 -2.79 -11.53 -14.83
CA GLY A 200 -1.73 -12.54 -14.99
C GLY A 200 -1.43 -13.28 -13.69
N GLN A 201 -1.45 -12.58 -12.55
CA GLN A 201 -1.13 -13.19 -11.26
C GLN A 201 -2.16 -14.25 -10.87
N TYR A 202 -3.44 -13.91 -10.98
CA TYR A 202 -4.52 -14.86 -10.66
C TYR A 202 -4.61 -16.02 -11.64
N ALA A 203 -4.30 -15.80 -12.92
CA ALA A 203 -4.19 -16.90 -13.88
C ALA A 203 -3.17 -17.95 -13.43
N LEU A 204 -1.97 -17.52 -13.00
CA LEU A 204 -0.96 -18.43 -12.47
C LEU A 204 -1.44 -19.12 -11.19
N THR A 205 -2.04 -18.39 -10.26
CA THR A 205 -2.47 -18.99 -8.99
C THR A 205 -3.57 -20.03 -9.16
N PHE A 206 -4.57 -19.78 -10.01
CA PHE A 206 -5.74 -20.67 -10.12
C PHE A 206 -5.57 -21.77 -11.16
N TRP A 207 -4.85 -21.54 -12.26
CA TRP A 207 -4.83 -22.47 -13.39
C TRP A 207 -3.52 -23.23 -13.54
N MET A 208 -2.43 -22.81 -12.88
CA MET A 208 -1.14 -23.50 -12.96
C MET A 208 -1.22 -24.99 -12.59
N PRO A 209 -1.89 -25.41 -11.50
CA PRO A 209 -1.98 -26.82 -11.16
C PRO A 209 -2.62 -27.67 -12.27
N SER A 210 -3.74 -27.20 -12.83
CA SER A 210 -4.42 -27.87 -13.95
C SER A 210 -3.58 -27.88 -15.23
N PHE A 211 -2.70 -26.89 -15.43
CA PHE A 211 -1.73 -26.93 -16.53
C PHE A 211 -0.67 -28.01 -16.31
N VAL A 212 -0.14 -28.14 -15.10
CA VAL A 212 0.84 -29.18 -14.77
C VAL A 212 0.22 -30.58 -14.91
N GLU A 213 -1.01 -30.76 -14.44
CA GLU A 213 -1.78 -31.99 -14.64
C GLU A 213 -1.93 -32.34 -16.13
N SER A 214 -2.24 -31.35 -16.97
CA SER A 214 -2.41 -31.55 -18.42
C SER A 214 -1.14 -32.01 -19.16
N THR A 215 0.03 -31.88 -18.54
CA THR A 215 1.30 -32.40 -19.08
C THR A 215 1.54 -33.89 -18.79
N GLY A 216 0.64 -34.56 -18.07
CA GLY A 216 0.73 -35.98 -17.73
C GLY A 216 1.34 -36.27 -16.36
N ILE A 217 1.45 -35.27 -15.48
CA ILE A 217 1.84 -35.48 -14.08
C ILE A 217 0.61 -35.89 -13.28
N GLU A 218 0.67 -37.05 -12.66
CA GLU A 218 -0.38 -37.56 -11.79
C GLU A 218 -0.04 -37.33 -10.32
N GLY A 219 -1.09 -37.17 -9.49
CA GLY A 219 -0.97 -37.06 -8.05
C GLY A 219 -0.86 -35.63 -7.53
N ASN A 220 -1.78 -35.28 -6.62
CA ASN A 220 -1.90 -33.93 -6.06
C ASN A 220 -0.61 -33.42 -5.41
N PHE A 221 0.16 -34.30 -4.77
CA PHE A 221 1.44 -33.94 -4.15
C PHE A 221 2.49 -33.52 -5.18
N ALA A 222 2.65 -34.29 -6.28
CA ALA A 222 3.60 -33.98 -7.33
C ALA A 222 3.22 -32.68 -8.07
N ILE A 223 1.93 -32.50 -8.38
CA ILE A 223 1.40 -31.26 -8.96
C ILE A 223 1.70 -30.07 -8.05
N GLY A 224 1.48 -30.21 -6.74
CA GLY A 224 1.76 -29.15 -5.75
C GLY A 224 3.24 -28.77 -5.69
N VAL A 225 4.14 -29.76 -5.61
CA VAL A 225 5.60 -29.52 -5.57
C VAL A 225 6.09 -28.85 -6.85
N LEU A 226 5.65 -29.31 -8.02
CA LEU A 226 6.02 -28.70 -9.30
C LEU A 226 5.43 -27.30 -9.46
N SER A 227 4.22 -27.06 -8.96
CA SER A 227 3.60 -25.74 -8.96
C SER A 227 4.32 -24.73 -8.05
N ALA A 228 5.12 -25.19 -7.08
CA ALA A 228 5.94 -24.30 -6.26
C ALA A 228 7.15 -23.71 -7.02
N VAL A 229 7.66 -24.41 -8.05
CA VAL A 229 8.89 -24.02 -8.78
C VAL A 229 8.77 -22.62 -9.42
N PRO A 230 7.68 -22.27 -10.13
CA PRO A 230 7.51 -20.92 -10.67
C PRO A 230 7.53 -19.80 -9.62
N PHE A 231 6.95 -20.04 -8.44
CA PHE A 231 6.95 -19.06 -7.35
C PHE A 231 8.35 -18.88 -6.74
N LEU A 232 9.14 -19.95 -6.65
CA LEU A 232 10.54 -19.86 -6.23
C LEU A 232 11.39 -19.08 -7.25
N ALA A 233 11.19 -19.33 -8.55
CA ALA A 233 11.84 -18.57 -9.61
C ALA A 233 11.48 -17.07 -9.51
N ALA A 234 10.22 -16.76 -9.25
CA ALA A 234 9.76 -15.40 -9.04
C ALA A 234 10.41 -14.74 -7.83
N LEU A 235 10.54 -15.44 -6.70
CA LEU A 235 11.24 -14.93 -5.52
C LEU A 235 12.69 -14.52 -5.83
N VAL A 236 13.40 -15.32 -6.64
CA VAL A 236 14.78 -15.04 -7.04
C VAL A 236 14.86 -13.84 -7.98
N VAL A 237 13.95 -13.70 -8.95
CA VAL A 237 13.96 -12.61 -9.95
C VAL A 237 13.45 -11.28 -9.38
N MET A 238 12.45 -11.32 -8.51
CA MET A 238 11.83 -10.12 -7.91
C MET A 238 12.85 -9.29 -7.12
N ASN A 239 13.73 -9.97 -6.38
CA ASN A 239 14.73 -9.37 -5.51
C ASN A 239 15.74 -8.43 -6.19
N PRO A 240 16.43 -8.84 -7.28
CA PRO A 240 17.34 -7.96 -8.02
C PRO A 240 16.60 -6.87 -8.79
N PHE A 241 15.39 -7.14 -9.31
CA PHE A 241 14.57 -6.12 -9.95
C PHE A 241 14.15 -5.01 -8.97
N GLY A 242 13.72 -5.38 -7.76
CA GLY A 242 13.44 -4.44 -6.66
C GLY A 242 14.65 -3.57 -6.33
N ARG A 243 15.79 -4.19 -6.00
CA ARG A 243 17.04 -3.46 -5.70
C ARG A 243 17.49 -2.56 -6.86
N SER A 244 17.33 -3.00 -8.10
CA SER A 244 17.67 -2.23 -9.30
C SER A 244 16.73 -1.03 -9.48
N ALA A 245 15.43 -1.22 -9.22
CA ALA A 245 14.43 -0.15 -9.27
C ALA A 245 14.72 0.92 -8.23
N ASP A 246 15.07 0.54 -7.00
CA ASP A 246 15.41 1.49 -5.94
C ASP A 246 16.72 2.25 -6.24
N ARG A 247 17.74 1.56 -6.75
CA ARG A 247 19.04 2.18 -7.09
C ARG A 247 18.96 3.16 -8.25
N ARG A 248 18.28 2.77 -9.34
CA ARG A 248 18.23 3.57 -10.58
C ARG A 248 17.05 4.52 -10.64
N ARG A 249 16.05 4.33 -9.78
CA ARG A 249 14.78 5.10 -9.71
C ARG A 249 13.98 5.19 -11.01
N GLU A 250 14.34 4.43 -12.04
CA GLU A 250 13.63 4.36 -13.32
C GLU A 250 12.49 3.33 -13.23
N ARG A 251 11.34 3.76 -12.71
CA ARG A 251 10.21 2.86 -12.38
C ARG A 251 9.53 2.28 -13.63
N ARG A 252 9.46 3.03 -14.73
CA ARG A 252 8.76 2.61 -15.96
C ARG A 252 9.32 1.34 -16.57
N TRP A 253 10.61 1.32 -16.90
CA TRP A 253 11.25 0.15 -17.52
C TRP A 253 11.32 -1.05 -16.58
N ARG A 254 11.30 -0.80 -15.26
CA ARG A 254 11.35 -1.83 -14.23
C ARG A 254 10.01 -2.54 -14.09
N LEU A 255 8.94 -1.96 -14.63
CA LEU A 255 7.65 -2.61 -14.80
C LEU A 255 7.46 -3.19 -16.20
N VAL A 256 7.89 -2.46 -17.23
CA VAL A 256 7.77 -2.92 -18.63
C VAL A 256 8.55 -4.22 -18.84
N ILE A 257 9.81 -4.31 -18.40
CA ILE A 257 10.63 -5.52 -18.65
C ILE A 257 10.00 -6.77 -18.00
N PRO A 258 9.66 -6.78 -16.69
CA PRO A 258 9.00 -7.94 -16.09
C PRO A 258 7.61 -8.22 -16.68
N SER A 259 6.83 -7.20 -17.04
CA SER A 259 5.53 -7.43 -17.69
C SER A 259 5.68 -8.11 -19.06
N LEU A 260 6.72 -7.75 -19.83
CA LEU A 260 7.05 -8.42 -21.08
C LEU A 260 7.62 -9.82 -20.86
N MET A 261 8.40 -10.04 -19.78
CA MET A 261 8.78 -11.40 -19.39
C MET A 261 7.55 -12.26 -19.07
N GLY A 262 6.58 -11.69 -18.35
CA GLY A 262 5.29 -12.31 -18.08
C GLY A 262 4.54 -12.63 -19.37
N ALA A 263 4.49 -11.66 -20.29
CA ALA A 263 3.88 -11.84 -21.60
C ALA A 263 4.60 -12.89 -22.43
N VAL A 264 5.93 -13.02 -22.34
CA VAL A 264 6.70 -14.05 -23.03
C VAL A 264 6.47 -15.43 -22.40
N GLY A 265 6.33 -15.52 -21.08
CA GLY A 265 6.02 -16.78 -20.40
C GLY A 265 4.57 -17.26 -20.62
N PHE A 266 3.62 -16.34 -20.79
CA PHE A 266 2.23 -16.67 -21.18
C PHE A 266 2.04 -16.77 -22.68
N SER A 267 2.78 -16.00 -23.47
CA SER A 267 2.99 -16.31 -24.88
C SER A 267 3.53 -17.72 -24.89
N PRO A 268 3.07 -18.52 -25.84
CA PRO A 268 2.67 -19.88 -25.56
C PRO A 268 3.50 -20.53 -24.44
N ALA A 269 2.87 -20.93 -23.34
CA ALA A 269 3.29 -22.12 -22.60
C ALA A 269 3.56 -23.23 -23.64
N ALA A 270 4.84 -23.35 -24.00
CA ALA A 270 5.36 -23.61 -25.34
C ALA A 270 4.57 -24.60 -26.19
N VAL A 271 4.20 -24.13 -27.38
CA VAL A 271 3.47 -24.86 -28.41
C VAL A 271 4.05 -26.27 -28.64
N ARG A 272 3.25 -27.26 -28.23
CA ARG A 272 3.16 -28.63 -28.77
C ARG A 272 4.30 -29.62 -28.44
N ASN A 273 3.86 -30.66 -27.71
CA ASN A 273 4.34 -32.05 -27.60
C ASN A 273 5.24 -32.41 -26.39
N GLY A 274 4.62 -32.70 -25.24
CA GLY A 274 5.02 -33.81 -24.35
C GLY A 274 6.03 -33.55 -23.21
N SER A 275 6.63 -32.36 -23.07
CA SER A 275 7.66 -32.12 -22.04
C SER A 275 7.20 -31.20 -20.90
N THR A 276 6.95 -31.79 -19.72
CA THR A 276 6.65 -31.08 -18.46
C THR A 276 7.68 -30.00 -18.11
N ALA A 277 8.96 -30.26 -18.39
CA ALA A 277 10.05 -29.34 -18.07
C ALA A 277 9.95 -28.01 -18.84
N LEU A 278 9.51 -28.05 -20.10
CA LEU A 278 9.36 -26.86 -20.92
C LEU A 278 8.19 -26.00 -20.43
N SER A 279 7.06 -26.62 -20.10
CA SER A 279 5.91 -25.95 -19.50
C SER A 279 6.25 -25.28 -18.18
N LEU A 280 6.98 -25.98 -17.29
CA LEU A 280 7.42 -25.42 -16.01
C LEU A 280 8.39 -24.26 -16.19
N THR A 281 9.28 -24.32 -17.19
CA THR A 281 10.20 -23.22 -17.51
C THR A 281 9.43 -21.98 -17.97
N ALA A 282 8.47 -22.15 -18.89
CA ALA A 282 7.62 -21.05 -19.38
C ALA A 282 6.79 -20.44 -18.25
N LEU A 283 6.14 -21.28 -17.42
CA LEU A 283 5.38 -20.84 -16.25
C LEU A 283 6.26 -20.13 -15.23
N SER A 284 7.52 -20.55 -15.07
CA SER A 284 8.49 -19.88 -14.19
C SER A 284 8.87 -18.50 -14.70
N VAL A 285 9.07 -18.34 -16.02
CA VAL A 285 9.30 -17.02 -16.64
C VAL A 285 8.06 -16.13 -16.49
N ALA A 286 6.87 -16.69 -16.70
CA ALA A 286 5.60 -15.99 -16.52
C ALA A 286 5.44 -15.48 -15.08
N ALA A 287 5.61 -16.39 -14.10
CA ALA A 287 5.52 -16.08 -12.68
C ALA A 287 6.56 -15.05 -12.27
N ALA A 288 7.81 -15.21 -12.71
CA ALA A 288 8.87 -14.25 -12.43
C ALA A 288 8.56 -12.85 -12.95
N GLY A 289 8.01 -12.73 -14.16
CA GLY A 289 7.62 -11.44 -14.72
C GLY A 289 6.45 -10.79 -13.96
N VAL A 290 5.35 -11.54 -13.82
CA VAL A 290 4.08 -11.05 -13.27
C VAL A 290 4.20 -10.72 -11.78
N LEU A 291 4.77 -11.62 -10.97
CA LEU A 291 4.90 -11.41 -9.53
C LEU A 291 5.89 -10.30 -9.21
N THR A 292 6.89 -10.06 -10.07
CA THR A 292 7.80 -8.91 -9.93
C THR A 292 7.08 -7.59 -10.19
N CYS A 293 6.06 -7.56 -11.05
CA CYS A 293 5.29 -6.34 -11.31
C CYS A 293 4.49 -5.87 -10.09
N ALA A 294 3.98 -6.79 -9.27
CA ALA A 294 3.12 -6.47 -8.13
C ALA A 294 3.76 -5.48 -7.13
N PRO A 295 4.94 -5.74 -6.52
CA PRO A 295 5.56 -4.79 -5.59
C PRO A 295 6.09 -3.53 -6.29
N LEU A 296 6.57 -3.64 -7.53
CA LEU A 296 7.10 -2.51 -8.28
C LEU A 296 6.00 -1.54 -8.71
N PHE A 297 4.79 -2.03 -8.96
CA PHE A 297 3.68 -1.22 -9.47
C PHE A 297 3.34 -0.10 -8.51
N TRP A 298 3.28 -0.42 -7.22
CA TRP A 298 2.88 0.52 -6.19
C TRP A 298 3.88 1.64 -5.93
N SER A 299 5.07 1.53 -6.50
CA SER A 299 5.99 2.65 -6.58
C SER A 299 5.49 3.75 -7.53
N LEU A 300 4.54 3.50 -8.44
CA LEU A 300 4.00 4.53 -9.35
C LEU A 300 2.94 5.43 -8.69
N PRO A 301 1.83 4.92 -8.10
CA PRO A 301 0.78 5.77 -7.56
C PRO A 301 1.28 6.69 -6.45
N THR A 302 2.20 6.19 -5.62
CA THR A 302 2.81 6.92 -4.49
C THR A 302 3.65 8.12 -4.92
N THR A 303 4.03 8.24 -6.21
CA THR A 303 4.77 9.42 -6.70
C THR A 303 3.90 10.67 -6.91
N PHE A 304 2.59 10.49 -7.10
CA PHE A 304 1.68 11.60 -7.39
C PHE A 304 0.46 11.66 -6.47
N LEU A 305 0.19 10.59 -5.71
CA LEU A 305 -0.79 10.57 -4.65
C LEU A 305 -0.14 11.04 -3.34
N GLY A 306 -0.55 12.22 -2.85
CA GLY A 306 -0.13 12.78 -1.57
C GLY A 306 -1.32 13.16 -0.67
N GLY A 307 -1.10 13.18 0.64
CA GLY A 307 -2.10 13.57 1.63
C GLY A 307 -3.29 12.61 1.74
N THR A 308 -4.43 13.10 2.24
CA THR A 308 -5.62 12.27 2.52
C THR A 308 -6.27 11.63 1.30
N ALA A 309 -6.19 12.26 0.11
CA ALA A 309 -6.71 11.62 -1.11
C ALA A 309 -5.83 10.47 -1.61
N ALA A 310 -4.59 10.35 -1.14
CA ALA A 310 -3.73 9.23 -1.49
C ALA A 310 -4.29 7.91 -1.00
N ALA A 311 -4.77 7.86 0.25
CA ALA A 311 -5.39 6.66 0.80
C ALA A 311 -6.62 6.22 -0.01
N ALA A 312 -7.47 7.17 -0.40
CA ALA A 312 -8.63 6.90 -1.24
C ALA A 312 -8.24 6.41 -2.64
N GLY A 313 -7.26 7.05 -3.29
CA GLY A 313 -6.76 6.62 -4.60
C GLY A 313 -6.15 5.23 -4.56
N LEU A 314 -5.32 4.92 -3.56
CA LEU A 314 -4.74 3.60 -3.36
C LEU A 314 -5.80 2.53 -3.10
N ALA A 315 -6.84 2.86 -2.33
CA ALA A 315 -7.98 1.95 -2.09
C ALA A 315 -8.73 1.65 -3.40
N ILE A 316 -9.04 2.67 -4.21
CA ILE A 316 -9.69 2.48 -5.52
C ILE A 316 -8.85 1.60 -6.42
N ILE A 317 -7.54 1.87 -6.53
CA ILE A 317 -6.62 1.08 -7.35
C ILE A 317 -6.62 -0.39 -6.90
N ASN A 318 -6.50 -0.63 -5.59
CA ASN A 318 -6.51 -1.98 -5.03
C ASN A 318 -7.84 -2.70 -5.32
N SER A 319 -8.96 -2.03 -5.04
CA SER A 319 -10.29 -2.59 -5.27
C SER A 319 -10.50 -2.94 -6.74
N VAL A 320 -10.26 -2.00 -7.66
CA VAL A 320 -10.46 -2.22 -9.10
C VAL A 320 -9.52 -3.28 -9.64
N GLY A 321 -8.25 -3.27 -9.25
CA GLY A 321 -7.30 -4.31 -9.67
C GLY A 321 -7.71 -5.71 -9.22
N ASN A 322 -8.26 -5.83 -8.01
CA ASN A 322 -8.73 -7.12 -7.49
C ASN A 322 -9.97 -7.67 -8.22
N LEU A 323 -10.72 -6.86 -9.00
CA LEU A 323 -11.74 -7.42 -9.90
C LEU A 323 -11.13 -8.39 -10.92
N ALA A 324 -9.85 -8.26 -11.26
CA ALA A 324 -9.15 -9.22 -12.11
C ALA A 324 -9.15 -10.64 -11.51
N GLY A 325 -9.26 -10.78 -10.19
CA GLY A 325 -9.38 -12.09 -9.51
C GLY A 325 -10.71 -12.78 -9.69
N PHE A 326 -11.73 -12.06 -10.17
CA PHE A 326 -12.99 -12.61 -10.66
C PHE A 326 -12.96 -12.80 -12.18
N VAL A 327 -12.52 -11.76 -12.91
CA VAL A 327 -12.51 -11.77 -14.38
C VAL A 327 -11.56 -12.83 -14.94
N SER A 328 -10.35 -12.96 -14.39
CA SER A 328 -9.34 -13.88 -14.95
C SER A 328 -9.79 -15.35 -14.91
N PRO A 329 -10.20 -15.93 -13.76
CA PRO A 329 -10.58 -17.34 -13.73
C PRO A 329 -11.84 -17.63 -14.55
N TYR A 330 -12.84 -16.73 -14.49
CA TYR A 330 -14.07 -16.84 -15.27
C TYR A 330 -13.79 -16.81 -16.78
N MET A 331 -12.98 -15.85 -17.24
CA MET A 331 -12.58 -15.72 -18.64
C MET A 331 -11.84 -16.97 -19.13
N ILE A 332 -10.88 -17.47 -18.35
CA ILE A 332 -10.12 -18.67 -18.73
C ILE A 332 -11.06 -19.89 -18.84
N GLY A 333 -11.97 -20.06 -17.88
CA GLY A 333 -12.98 -21.12 -17.91
C GLY A 333 -13.89 -21.03 -19.14
N ALA A 334 -14.52 -19.87 -19.35
CA ALA A 334 -15.42 -19.65 -20.47
C ALA A 334 -14.75 -19.87 -21.85
N ILE A 335 -13.50 -19.42 -22.01
CA ILE A 335 -12.73 -19.67 -23.24
C ILE A 335 -12.42 -21.16 -23.40
N LYS A 336 -12.00 -21.84 -22.33
CA LYS A 336 -11.69 -23.27 -22.37
C LYS A 336 -12.92 -24.11 -22.70
N ASP A 337 -14.07 -23.78 -22.11
CA ASP A 337 -15.34 -24.48 -22.35
C ASP A 337 -15.84 -24.26 -23.78
N ALA A 338 -15.69 -23.06 -24.33
CA ALA A 338 -16.14 -22.73 -25.68
C ALA A 338 -15.21 -23.25 -26.78
N THR A 339 -13.90 -23.31 -26.54
CA THR A 339 -12.91 -23.62 -27.59
C THR A 339 -12.23 -24.97 -27.44
N GLY A 340 -12.32 -25.59 -26.26
CA GLY A 340 -11.54 -26.77 -25.88
C GLY A 340 -10.03 -26.52 -25.77
N SER A 341 -9.54 -25.29 -25.99
CA SER A 341 -8.11 -24.98 -26.06
C SER A 341 -7.58 -24.42 -24.75
N ALA A 342 -6.55 -25.05 -24.20
CA ALA A 342 -5.81 -24.53 -23.06
C ALA A 342 -4.87 -23.35 -23.42
N SER A 343 -4.60 -23.13 -24.72
CA SER A 343 -3.64 -22.11 -25.18
C SER A 343 -4.26 -20.74 -25.39
N ILE A 344 -5.53 -20.68 -25.84
CA ILE A 344 -6.21 -19.41 -26.14
C ILE A 344 -6.26 -18.47 -24.92
N PRO A 345 -6.61 -18.92 -23.71
CA PRO A 345 -6.59 -18.05 -22.54
C PRO A 345 -5.21 -17.45 -22.26
N MET A 346 -4.13 -18.19 -22.54
CA MET A 346 -2.76 -17.72 -22.33
C MET A 346 -2.40 -16.57 -23.29
N TYR A 347 -2.87 -16.62 -24.54
CA TYR A 347 -2.71 -15.50 -25.47
C TYR A 347 -3.43 -14.24 -25.01
N VAL A 348 -4.63 -14.38 -24.45
CA VAL A 348 -5.37 -13.25 -23.90
C VAL A 348 -4.63 -12.62 -22.72
N LEU A 349 -4.05 -13.44 -21.84
CA LEU A 349 -3.23 -12.94 -20.72
C LEU A 349 -1.92 -12.28 -21.20
N ALA A 350 -1.22 -12.89 -22.16
CA ALA A 350 -0.02 -12.31 -22.75
C ALA A 350 -0.33 -10.95 -23.38
N PHE A 351 -1.41 -10.85 -24.16
CA PHE A 351 -1.87 -9.59 -24.73
C PHE A 351 -2.20 -8.57 -23.65
N THR A 352 -2.87 -8.99 -22.56
CA THR A 352 -3.24 -8.13 -21.44
C THR A 352 -2.00 -7.56 -20.74
N LEU A 353 -0.95 -8.35 -20.58
CA LEU A 353 0.33 -7.88 -20.02
C LEU A 353 1.05 -6.92 -20.96
N VAL A 354 1.03 -7.16 -22.27
CA VAL A 354 1.57 -6.22 -23.27
C VAL A 354 0.80 -4.89 -23.23
N ALA A 355 -0.54 -4.95 -23.11
CA ALA A 355 -1.37 -3.76 -22.94
C ALA A 355 -1.03 -3.02 -21.64
N GLY A 356 -0.82 -3.74 -20.53
CA GLY A 356 -0.35 -3.17 -19.27
C GLY A 356 1.04 -2.51 -19.40
N ALA A 357 1.96 -3.14 -20.11
CA ALA A 357 3.29 -2.59 -20.41
C ALA A 357 3.20 -1.29 -21.23
N ALA A 358 2.35 -1.29 -22.27
CA ALA A 358 2.08 -0.11 -23.08
C ALA A 358 1.45 1.02 -22.25
N ALA A 359 0.51 0.69 -21.35
CA ALA A 359 -0.09 1.65 -20.43
C ALA A 359 0.94 2.21 -19.43
N VAL A 360 1.90 1.43 -18.94
CA VAL A 360 3.02 1.95 -18.14
C VAL A 360 3.83 2.98 -18.94
N LEU A 361 4.02 2.77 -20.25
CA LEU A 361 4.77 3.70 -21.09
C LEU A 361 4.06 5.04 -21.33
N THR A 362 2.74 5.13 -21.08
CA THR A 362 2.02 6.42 -21.16
C THR A 362 2.20 7.27 -19.90
N THR A 363 2.72 6.70 -18.81
CA THR A 363 3.01 7.46 -17.57
C THR A 363 4.12 8.50 -17.79
N ASN A 364 3.98 9.68 -17.18
CA ASN A 364 4.95 10.76 -17.37
C ASN A 364 6.31 10.41 -16.71
N LYS A 365 7.34 10.17 -17.54
CA LYS A 365 8.68 9.78 -17.09
C LYS A 365 9.28 10.71 -16.02
N HIS A 366 9.00 12.00 -16.07
CA HIS A 366 9.57 13.00 -15.16
C HIS A 366 8.92 13.00 -13.77
N VAL A 367 7.73 12.43 -13.66
CA VAL A 367 6.99 12.29 -12.39
C VAL A 367 7.35 10.97 -11.73
N VAL A 368 7.34 9.87 -12.50
CA VAL A 368 7.54 8.52 -11.94
C VAL A 368 9.00 8.11 -11.79
N ASN A 369 9.94 8.61 -12.59
CA ASN A 369 11.35 8.23 -12.46
C ASN A 369 12.13 9.15 -11.49
N ARG A 370 11.68 9.25 -10.23
CA ARG A 370 12.27 10.10 -9.19
C ARG A 370 12.74 9.34 -7.94
#